data_AF-A0A167MIW5-F1
#
_entry.id   AF-A0A167MIW5-F1
#
_cell.length_a   1.000
_cell.length_b   1.000
_cell.length_c   1.000
_cell.angle_alpha   90.00
_cell.angle_beta   90.00
_cell.angle_gamma   90.00
#
_symmetry.space_group_name_H-M   'P 1'
#
loop_
_entity.id
_entity.type
_entity.pdbx_description
1 polymer ?
#
loop_
_entity_poly.entity_id
_entity_poly.type
_entity_poly.pdbx_seq_one_letter_code
_entity_poly.pdbx_strand_id
1 'polypeptide(L)'
;MRRVDYSTYSIEELLEVKQNIDPTSENYPALVDQLEKSEGEISVSDGNSRESHFNLAMNRVKAIGYLQLAAAAIIPTMIFMSGDVSIGTAVITILLTLLNLVAGYTAVSALTRFYWISILNQSLQVVSFGIGDTVLNYSGLGGINLKVTLAEVSSFGFAIQFNPGFSYVEYTGQIAEQFIIIDVLGIIFIGALVTTGFWKQ
;
A
#
# COMPACT_ATOMS: atom_id res chain seq x y z
N MET A 1 -51.85 16.29 2.70
CA MET A 1 -50.38 16.09 2.62
C MET A 1 -50.05 15.28 1.37
N ARG A 2 -48.88 15.49 0.76
CA ARG A 2 -48.52 14.93 -0.54
C ARG A 2 -47.78 13.62 -0.33
N ARG A 3 -48.34 12.49 -0.79
CA ARG A 3 -47.64 11.20 -0.83
C ARG A 3 -46.46 11.31 -1.79
N VAL A 4 -45.29 10.87 -1.37
CA VAL A 4 -44.10 10.82 -2.22
C VAL A 4 -44.20 9.58 -3.11
N ASP A 5 -43.94 9.76 -4.40
CA ASP A 5 -43.84 8.68 -5.35
C ASP A 5 -42.37 8.31 -5.52
N TYR A 6 -42.01 7.09 -5.06
CA TYR A 6 -40.64 6.57 -5.10
C TYR A 6 -40.32 5.81 -6.39
N SER A 7 -41.28 5.63 -7.29
CA SER A 7 -41.08 4.86 -8.53
C SER A 7 -40.12 5.54 -9.52
N THR A 8 -39.87 6.85 -9.37
CA THR A 8 -38.95 7.62 -10.20
C THR A 8 -37.55 7.75 -9.59
N TYR A 9 -37.33 7.24 -8.38
CA TYR A 9 -36.06 7.36 -7.67
C TYR A 9 -35.08 6.31 -8.18
N SER A 10 -33.82 6.69 -8.30
CA SER A 10 -32.71 5.75 -8.49
C SER A 10 -32.45 4.95 -7.21
N ILE A 11 -31.75 3.83 -7.33
CA ILE A 11 -31.39 2.95 -6.20
C ILE A 11 -30.61 3.72 -5.13
N GLU A 12 -29.70 4.60 -5.54
CA GLU A 12 -28.87 5.42 -4.63
C GLU A 12 -29.74 6.39 -3.82
N GLU A 13 -30.70 7.05 -4.48
CA GLU A 13 -31.64 7.96 -3.82
C GLU A 13 -32.59 7.21 -2.88
N LEU A 14 -33.04 6.00 -3.25
CA LEU A 14 -33.87 5.15 -2.37
C LEU A 14 -33.13 4.75 -1.08
N LEU A 15 -31.85 4.38 -1.20
CA LEU A 15 -31.01 4.02 -0.06
C LEU A 15 -30.67 5.23 0.82
N GLU A 16 -30.44 6.40 0.22
CA GLU A 16 -30.22 7.66 0.94
C GLU A 16 -31.47 8.09 1.71
N VAL A 17 -32.65 8.01 1.09
CA VAL A 17 -33.92 8.31 1.77
C VAL A 17 -34.16 7.33 2.91
N LYS A 18 -33.86 6.03 2.73
CA LYS A 18 -33.98 5.01 3.78
C LYS A 18 -33.17 5.33 5.03
N GLN A 19 -31.98 5.92 4.87
CA GLN A 19 -31.11 6.29 6.00
C GLN A 19 -31.62 7.51 6.79
N ASN A 20 -32.42 8.37 6.15
CA ASN A 20 -32.80 9.67 6.70
C ASN A 20 -34.30 9.82 7.01
N ILE A 21 -35.15 8.91 6.54
CA ILE A 21 -36.59 8.94 6.79
C ILE A 21 -36.92 8.44 8.20
N ASP A 22 -37.86 9.12 8.86
CA ASP A 22 -38.44 8.64 10.13
C ASP A 22 -39.29 7.37 9.88
N PRO A 23 -39.06 6.25 10.59
CA PRO A 23 -39.87 5.03 10.46
C PRO A 23 -41.37 5.22 10.73
N THR A 24 -41.75 6.28 11.44
CA THR A 24 -43.15 6.63 11.74
C THR A 24 -43.80 7.52 10.68
N SER A 25 -43.05 7.92 9.65
CA SER A 25 -43.54 8.75 8.53
C SER A 25 -44.61 8.02 7.70
N GLU A 26 -45.65 8.75 7.27
CA GLU A 26 -46.68 8.24 6.35
C GLU A 26 -46.11 7.75 5.00
N ASN A 27 -44.92 8.23 4.61
CA ASN A 27 -44.26 7.81 3.36
C ASN A 27 -43.34 6.59 3.54
N TYR A 28 -43.06 6.18 4.78
CA TYR A 28 -42.18 5.04 5.06
C TYR A 28 -42.67 3.72 4.43
N PRO A 29 -43.97 3.35 4.50
CA PRO A 29 -44.46 2.13 3.87
C PRO A 29 -44.28 2.12 2.34
N ALA A 30 -44.45 3.28 1.69
CA ALA A 30 -44.28 3.41 0.24
C ALA A 30 -42.81 3.26 -0.18
N LEU A 31 -41.88 3.71 0.66
CA LEU A 31 -40.44 3.50 0.44
C LEU A 31 -40.07 2.01 0.60
N VAL A 32 -40.60 1.33 1.62
CA VAL A 32 -40.34 -0.10 1.85
C VAL A 32 -40.85 -0.95 0.69
N ASP A 33 -42.06 -0.71 0.21
CA ASP A 33 -42.64 -1.43 -0.94
C ASP A 33 -41.82 -1.23 -2.22
N GLN A 34 -41.28 -0.01 -2.44
CA GLN A 34 -40.40 0.25 -3.58
C GLN A 34 -39.03 -0.43 -3.41
N LEU A 35 -38.47 -0.45 -2.20
CA LEU A 35 -37.21 -1.15 -1.91
C LEU A 35 -37.33 -2.67 -2.09
N GLU A 36 -38.46 -3.27 -1.72
CA GLU A 36 -38.75 -4.70 -1.96
C GLU A 36 -38.88 -4.99 -3.46
N LYS A 37 -39.59 -4.15 -4.21
CA LYS A 37 -39.70 -4.29 -5.68
C LYS A 37 -38.35 -4.17 -6.39
N SER A 38 -37.45 -3.35 -5.85
CA SER A 38 -36.11 -3.12 -6.39
C SER A 38 -35.04 -4.03 -5.76
N GLU A 39 -35.39 -5.01 -4.91
CA GLU A 39 -34.42 -5.87 -4.21
C GLU A 39 -33.43 -6.56 -5.17
N GLY A 40 -33.92 -7.02 -6.32
CA GLY A 40 -33.07 -7.58 -7.37
C GLY A 40 -32.05 -6.59 -7.92
N GLU A 41 -32.47 -5.36 -8.21
CA GLU A 41 -31.58 -4.29 -8.71
C GLU A 41 -30.59 -3.80 -7.65
N ILE A 42 -31.02 -3.73 -6.38
CA ILE A 42 -30.16 -3.41 -5.23
C ILE A 42 -29.06 -4.47 -5.10
N SER A 43 -29.41 -5.76 -5.17
CA SER A 43 -28.43 -6.85 -5.07
C SER A 43 -27.41 -6.84 -6.22
N VAL A 44 -27.82 -6.46 -7.43
CA VAL A 44 -26.94 -6.31 -8.60
C VAL A 44 -26.05 -5.07 -8.45
N SER A 45 -26.59 -3.94 -7.97
CA SER A 45 -25.81 -2.72 -7.72
C SER A 45 -24.77 -2.92 -6.61
N ASP A 46 -25.15 -3.60 -5.53
CA ASP A 46 -24.23 -4.02 -4.46
C ASP A 46 -23.16 -5.01 -4.96
N GLY A 47 -23.54 -5.93 -5.85
CA GLY A 47 -22.60 -6.86 -6.50
C GLY A 47 -21.58 -6.11 -7.37
N ASN A 48 -22.05 -5.23 -8.26
CA ASN A 48 -21.22 -4.47 -9.17
C ASN A 48 -20.28 -3.49 -8.43
N SER A 49 -20.76 -2.84 -7.37
CA SER A 49 -19.94 -1.95 -6.55
C SER A 49 -18.85 -2.71 -5.81
N ARG A 50 -19.17 -3.86 -5.18
CA ARG A 50 -18.17 -4.74 -4.54
C ARG A 50 -17.13 -5.26 -5.53
N GLU A 51 -17.56 -5.67 -6.71
CA GLU A 51 -16.66 -6.14 -7.77
C GLU A 51 -15.73 -5.01 -8.26
N SER A 52 -16.27 -3.80 -8.46
CA SER A 52 -15.48 -2.61 -8.82
C SER A 52 -14.45 -2.26 -7.75
N HIS A 53 -14.84 -2.25 -6.47
CA HIS A 53 -13.93 -2.02 -5.36
C HIS A 53 -12.84 -3.09 -5.26
N PHE A 54 -13.20 -4.36 -5.45
CA PHE A 54 -12.25 -5.47 -5.47
C PHE A 54 -11.27 -5.35 -6.64
N ASN A 55 -11.75 -5.04 -7.84
CA ASN A 55 -10.92 -4.85 -9.03
C ASN A 55 -9.96 -3.66 -8.86
N LEU A 56 -10.43 -2.56 -8.29
CA LEU A 56 -9.59 -1.41 -7.97
C LEU A 56 -8.50 -1.79 -6.95
N ALA A 57 -8.87 -2.51 -5.90
CA ALA A 57 -7.95 -2.97 -4.88
C ALA A 57 -6.88 -3.92 -5.47
N MET A 58 -7.30 -4.87 -6.31
CA MET A 58 -6.42 -5.78 -7.03
C MET A 58 -5.45 -5.06 -7.97
N ASN A 59 -5.92 -4.03 -8.68
CA ASN A 59 -5.07 -3.24 -9.57
C ASN A 59 -3.97 -2.50 -8.81
N ARG A 60 -4.26 -2.02 -7.59
CA ARG A 60 -3.23 -1.40 -6.72
C ARG A 60 -2.16 -2.41 -6.32
N VAL A 61 -2.54 -3.63 -5.96
CA VAL A 61 -1.57 -4.69 -5.63
C VAL A 61 -0.72 -5.05 -6.83
N LYS A 62 -1.32 -5.19 -8.01
CA LYS A 62 -0.56 -5.45 -9.25
C LYS A 62 0.43 -4.34 -9.54
N ALA A 63 0.05 -3.06 -9.37
CA ALA A 63 0.96 -1.94 -9.53
C ALA A 63 2.17 -2.04 -8.57
N ILE A 64 1.94 -2.34 -7.30
CA ILE A 64 3.02 -2.60 -6.31
C ILE A 64 3.90 -3.77 -6.78
N GLY A 65 3.27 -4.85 -7.26
CA GLY A 65 3.98 -6.01 -7.76
C GLY A 65 4.91 -5.70 -8.94
N TYR A 66 4.47 -4.88 -9.89
CA TYR A 66 5.32 -4.42 -10.99
C TYR A 66 6.50 -3.56 -10.51
N LEU A 67 6.30 -2.69 -9.52
CA LEU A 67 7.39 -1.92 -8.92
C LEU A 67 8.42 -2.83 -8.23
N GLN A 68 7.97 -3.88 -7.56
CA GLN A 68 8.86 -4.89 -6.94
C GLN A 68 9.64 -5.68 -8.01
N LEU A 69 9.00 -6.08 -9.10
CA LEU A 69 9.69 -6.73 -10.23
C LEU A 69 10.73 -5.79 -10.87
N ALA A 70 10.39 -4.51 -11.04
CA ALA A 70 11.33 -3.51 -11.54
C ALA A 70 12.51 -3.32 -10.57
N ALA A 71 12.26 -3.27 -9.26
CA ALA A 71 13.32 -3.20 -8.25
C ALA A 71 14.26 -4.42 -8.32
N ALA A 72 13.71 -5.62 -8.53
CA ALA A 72 14.50 -6.85 -8.70
C ALA A 72 15.43 -6.80 -9.93
N ALA A 73 15.10 -6.02 -10.96
CA ALA A 73 15.98 -5.82 -12.12
C ALA A 73 16.99 -4.68 -11.89
N ILE A 74 16.54 -3.56 -11.33
CA ILE A 74 17.31 -2.32 -11.24
C ILE A 74 18.36 -2.37 -10.12
N ILE A 75 17.99 -2.85 -8.92
CA ILE A 75 18.88 -2.91 -7.75
C ILE A 75 20.19 -3.66 -8.05
N PRO A 76 20.17 -4.93 -8.52
CA PRO A 76 21.41 -5.64 -8.77
C PRO A 76 22.22 -4.97 -9.88
N THR A 77 21.57 -4.43 -10.92
CA THR A 77 22.25 -3.71 -12.00
C THR A 77 23.02 -2.51 -11.46
N MET A 78 22.38 -1.66 -10.65
CA MET A 78 23.05 -0.48 -10.08
C MET A 78 24.19 -0.85 -9.13
N ILE A 79 23.99 -1.83 -8.26
CA ILE A 79 25.01 -2.25 -7.30
C ILE A 79 26.20 -2.87 -8.02
N PHE A 80 26.00 -3.84 -8.91
CA PHE A 80 27.11 -4.51 -9.60
C PHE A 80 27.82 -3.63 -10.64
N MET A 81 27.17 -2.60 -11.20
CA MET A 81 27.84 -1.62 -12.05
C MET A 81 28.72 -0.61 -11.28
N SER A 82 28.55 -0.48 -9.96
CA SER A 82 29.34 0.46 -9.15
C SER A 82 30.81 0.06 -8.97
N GLY A 83 31.20 -1.17 -9.33
CA GLY A 83 32.59 -1.63 -9.39
C GLY A 83 33.20 -2.09 -8.06
N ASP A 84 32.79 -1.51 -6.92
CA ASP A 84 33.36 -1.80 -5.59
C ASP A 84 32.37 -2.52 -4.66
N VAL A 85 31.88 -3.70 -5.08
CA VAL A 85 30.91 -4.48 -4.29
C VAL A 85 31.62 -5.51 -3.42
N SER A 86 31.52 -5.36 -2.09
CA SER A 86 31.99 -6.38 -1.15
C SER A 86 31.16 -7.68 -1.27
N ILE A 87 31.74 -8.82 -0.89
CA ILE A 87 31.02 -10.12 -0.89
C ILE A 87 29.75 -10.03 -0.02
N GLY A 88 29.82 -9.37 1.14
CA GLY A 88 28.67 -9.18 2.02
C GLY A 88 27.55 -8.39 1.35
N THR A 89 27.90 -7.27 0.72
CA THR A 89 26.95 -6.46 -0.06
C THR A 89 26.34 -7.26 -1.21
N ALA A 90 27.13 -8.07 -1.92
CA ALA A 90 26.64 -8.91 -3.00
C ALA A 90 25.63 -9.96 -2.52
N VAL A 91 25.90 -10.66 -1.42
CA VAL A 91 25.00 -11.66 -0.84
C VAL A 91 23.66 -11.03 -0.44
N ILE A 92 23.70 -9.89 0.27
CA ILE A 92 22.47 -9.20 0.69
C ILE A 92 21.70 -8.70 -0.53
N THR A 93 22.39 -8.16 -1.53
CA THR A 93 21.78 -7.72 -2.79
C THR A 93 21.04 -8.86 -3.49
N ILE A 94 21.63 -10.05 -3.56
CA ILE A 94 20.98 -11.23 -4.14
C ILE A 94 19.73 -11.62 -3.34
N LEU A 95 19.81 -11.65 -2.00
CA LEU A 95 18.66 -11.99 -1.15
C LEU A 95 17.50 -11.00 -1.32
N LEU A 96 17.78 -9.70 -1.31
CA LEU A 96 16.77 -8.65 -1.50
C LEU A 96 16.22 -8.61 -2.93
N THR A 97 17.04 -8.98 -3.92
CA THR A 97 16.60 -9.16 -5.31
C THR A 97 15.60 -10.30 -5.42
N LEU A 98 15.91 -11.46 -4.82
CA LEU A 98 15.00 -12.60 -4.79
C LEU A 98 13.72 -12.27 -4.03
N LEU A 99 13.82 -11.55 -2.91
CA LEU A 99 12.64 -11.12 -2.14
C LEU A 99 11.72 -10.22 -2.99
N ASN A 100 12.28 -9.20 -3.65
CA ASN A 100 11.53 -8.34 -4.56
C ASN A 100 10.92 -9.13 -5.74
N LEU A 101 11.66 -10.09 -6.31
CA LEU A 101 11.17 -10.92 -7.41
C LEU A 101 9.96 -11.76 -7.00
N VAL A 102 10.06 -12.48 -5.87
CA VAL A 102 9.00 -13.35 -5.37
C VAL A 102 7.80 -12.53 -4.91
N ALA A 103 8.02 -11.42 -4.20
CA ALA A 103 6.98 -10.48 -3.81
C ALA A 103 6.24 -9.93 -5.05
N GLY A 104 6.99 -9.47 -6.05
CA GLY A 104 6.43 -8.90 -7.27
C GLY A 104 5.62 -9.91 -8.07
N TYR A 105 6.17 -11.12 -8.25
CA TYR A 105 5.48 -12.21 -8.94
C TYR A 105 4.17 -12.59 -8.24
N THR A 106 4.20 -12.81 -6.92
CA THR A 106 3.01 -13.20 -6.16
C THR A 106 1.91 -12.13 -6.18
N ALA A 107 2.29 -10.85 -6.11
CA ALA A 107 1.38 -9.72 -6.23
C ALA A 107 0.72 -9.63 -7.62
N VAL A 108 1.52 -9.68 -8.70
CA VAL A 108 1.02 -9.59 -10.09
C VAL A 108 0.14 -10.79 -10.46
N SER A 109 0.53 -11.99 -10.02
CA SER A 109 -0.24 -13.23 -10.22
C SER A 109 -1.45 -13.38 -9.30
N ALA A 110 -1.78 -12.35 -8.51
CA ALA A 110 -2.92 -12.34 -7.59
C ALA A 110 -2.95 -13.52 -6.60
N LEU A 111 -1.77 -14.00 -6.19
CA LEU A 111 -1.63 -15.09 -5.24
C LEU A 111 -1.80 -14.57 -3.80
N THR A 112 -3.02 -14.16 -3.47
CA THR A 112 -3.43 -13.55 -2.18
C THR A 112 -2.85 -14.21 -0.92
N ARG A 113 -2.75 -15.55 -0.88
CA ARG A 113 -2.12 -16.30 0.23
C ARG A 113 -0.67 -15.88 0.52
N PHE A 114 0.05 -15.36 -0.47
CA PHE A 114 1.46 -15.00 -0.39
C PHE A 114 1.71 -13.48 -0.36
N TYR A 115 0.66 -12.66 -0.24
CA TYR A 115 0.82 -11.20 -0.13
C TYR A 115 1.62 -10.77 1.11
N TRP A 116 1.72 -11.62 2.13
CA TRP A 116 2.60 -11.39 3.27
C TRP A 116 4.07 -11.22 2.86
N ILE A 117 4.51 -11.82 1.75
CA ILE A 117 5.88 -11.65 1.22
C ILE A 117 6.08 -10.22 0.74
N SER A 118 5.11 -9.65 0.01
CA SER A 118 5.14 -8.24 -0.37
C SER A 118 5.08 -7.33 0.85
N ILE A 119 4.26 -7.65 1.86
CA ILE A 119 4.20 -6.89 3.11
C ILE A 119 5.55 -6.91 3.83
N LEU A 120 6.19 -8.08 3.94
CA LEU A 120 7.53 -8.21 4.53
C LEU A 120 8.56 -7.38 3.76
N ASN A 121 8.57 -7.49 2.43
CA ASN A 121 9.49 -6.74 1.58
C ASN A 121 9.32 -5.23 1.75
N GLN A 122 8.08 -4.73 1.80
CA GLN A 122 7.82 -3.31 2.05
C GLN A 122 8.19 -2.91 3.47
N SER A 123 7.92 -3.75 4.47
CA SER A 123 8.25 -3.47 5.88
C SER A 123 9.75 -3.25 6.09
N LEU A 124 10.59 -4.02 5.39
CA LEU A 124 12.04 -3.82 5.42
C LEU A 124 12.47 -2.48 4.79
N GLN A 125 11.69 -1.92 3.87
CA GLN A 125 11.97 -0.63 3.22
C GLN A 125 11.47 0.58 4.03
N VAL A 126 10.56 0.36 4.98
CA VAL A 126 9.93 1.45 5.74
C VAL A 126 10.93 2.20 6.61
N VAL A 127 11.92 1.51 7.20
CA VAL A 127 12.81 2.11 8.18
C VAL A 127 14.26 2.01 7.73
N SER A 128 14.92 3.16 7.66
CA SER A 128 16.37 3.26 7.50
C SER A 128 16.93 4.10 8.63
N PHE A 129 18.14 3.80 9.10
CA PHE A 129 18.74 4.53 10.20
C PHE A 129 20.26 4.57 10.11
N GLY A 130 20.82 5.59 10.72
CA GLY A 130 22.23 5.69 11.06
C GLY A 130 22.34 5.94 12.55
N ILE A 131 22.89 5.01 13.32
CA ILE A 131 23.03 5.14 14.78
C ILE A 131 24.42 4.63 15.18
N GLY A 132 25.10 5.38 16.04
CA GLY A 132 26.45 5.02 16.49
C GLY A 132 27.45 5.03 15.33
N ASP A 133 27.93 3.86 14.94
CA ASP A 133 28.86 3.64 13.85
C ASP A 133 28.23 2.93 12.64
N THR A 134 26.92 2.66 12.68
CA THR A 134 26.26 1.77 11.71
C THR A 134 25.20 2.54 10.94
N VAL A 135 25.19 2.37 9.62
CA VAL A 135 24.14 2.83 8.72
C VAL A 135 23.50 1.64 8.01
N LEU A 136 22.18 1.55 8.12
CA LEU A 136 21.36 0.58 7.42
C LEU A 136 20.29 1.31 6.61
N ASN A 137 20.24 1.03 5.31
CA ASN A 137 19.23 1.55 4.42
C ASN A 137 18.81 0.49 3.41
N TYR A 138 17.50 0.34 3.22
CA TYR A 138 16.94 -0.47 2.15
C TYR A 138 15.84 0.31 1.45
N SER A 139 15.95 0.44 0.13
CA SER A 139 15.01 1.17 -0.70
C SER A 139 14.76 0.39 -1.98
N GLY A 140 13.49 0.18 -2.33
CA GLY A 140 13.08 -0.55 -3.54
C GLY A 140 13.48 0.21 -4.81
N LEU A 141 12.62 1.12 -5.27
CA LEU A 141 12.92 2.04 -6.38
C LEU A 141 13.23 3.46 -5.91
N GLY A 142 13.05 3.72 -4.62
CA GLY A 142 12.91 5.06 -4.07
C GLY A 142 11.70 5.14 -3.13
N GLY A 143 11.56 6.30 -2.49
CA GLY A 143 10.57 6.51 -1.44
C GLY A 143 10.27 7.98 -1.17
N ILE A 144 9.25 8.19 -0.35
CA ILE A 144 8.89 9.49 0.21
C ILE A 144 9.32 9.45 1.68
N ASN A 145 10.44 10.10 1.97
CA ASN A 145 11.19 9.91 3.19
C ASN A 145 10.95 11.06 4.16
N LEU A 146 10.54 10.72 5.38
CA LEU A 146 10.60 11.60 6.55
C LEU A 146 11.86 11.28 7.33
N LYS A 147 12.79 12.23 7.42
CA LYS A 147 14.07 12.08 8.13
C LYS A 147 14.05 12.87 9.43
N VAL A 148 14.39 12.22 10.53
CA VAL A 148 14.75 12.86 11.79
C VAL A 148 16.26 12.73 11.93
N THR A 149 16.97 13.86 12.06
CA THR A 149 18.40 13.87 12.37
C THR A 149 18.57 14.21 13.85
N LEU A 150 19.31 13.35 14.54
CA LEU A 150 19.69 13.43 15.95
C LEU A 150 21.14 13.91 16.00
N ALA A 151 21.30 15.22 16.21
CA ALA A 151 22.58 15.91 16.39
C ALA A 151 22.45 16.92 17.56
N GLU A 152 23.46 17.77 17.78
CA GLU A 152 23.39 18.84 18.79
C GLU A 152 22.14 19.72 18.62
N VAL A 153 21.72 19.95 17.37
CA VAL A 153 20.42 20.50 17.02
C VAL A 153 19.66 19.45 16.21
N SER A 154 18.57 18.94 16.78
CA SER A 154 17.71 17.99 16.07
C SER A 154 16.96 18.68 14.93
N SER A 155 16.86 18.01 13.78
CA SER A 155 16.14 18.53 12.62
C SER A 155 15.20 17.50 12.02
N PHE A 156 14.17 18.01 11.35
CA PHE A 156 13.19 17.22 10.62
C PHE A 156 13.25 17.59 9.13
N GLY A 157 13.28 16.58 8.27
CA GLY A 157 13.37 16.74 6.83
C GLY A 157 12.34 15.89 6.09
N PHE A 158 11.93 16.38 4.94
CA PHE A 158 11.10 15.66 3.97
C PHE A 158 11.88 15.60 2.65
N ALA A 159 11.94 14.42 2.03
CA ALA A 159 12.58 14.25 0.73
C ALA A 159 11.87 13.18 -0.10
N ILE A 160 11.80 13.40 -1.40
CA ILE A 160 11.42 12.37 -2.37
C ILE A 160 12.72 11.91 -3.03
N GLN A 161 13.01 10.62 -2.98
CA GLN A 161 14.29 10.08 -3.43
C GLN A 161 14.08 8.88 -4.33
N PHE A 162 14.80 8.85 -5.46
CA PHE A 162 14.90 7.69 -6.33
C PHE A 162 16.30 7.09 -6.15
N ASN A 163 16.46 6.30 -5.10
CA ASN A 163 17.73 5.66 -4.76
C ASN A 163 17.49 4.16 -4.49
N PRO A 164 17.33 3.35 -5.53
CA PRO A 164 17.14 1.91 -5.39
C PRO A 164 18.40 1.26 -4.85
N GLY A 165 18.26 0.40 -3.85
CA GLY A 165 19.35 -0.44 -3.38
C GLY A 165 19.33 -0.70 -1.90
N PHE A 166 20.45 -1.26 -1.45
CA PHE A 166 20.71 -1.57 -0.06
C PHE A 166 22.08 -1.04 0.32
N SER A 167 22.18 -0.47 1.51
CA SER A 167 23.43 -0.03 2.10
C SER A 167 23.53 -0.54 3.52
N TYR A 168 24.65 -1.18 3.82
CA TYR A 168 25.11 -1.50 5.16
C TYR A 168 26.55 -1.04 5.29
N VAL A 169 26.78 -0.05 6.15
CA VAL A 169 28.10 0.52 6.35
C VAL A 169 28.38 0.60 7.84
N GLU A 170 29.49 0.00 8.25
CA GLU A 170 30.08 0.18 9.58
C GLU A 170 31.27 1.13 9.47
N TYR A 171 31.27 2.17 10.29
CA TYR A 171 32.34 3.16 10.38
C TYR A 171 33.29 2.80 11.53
N THR A 172 34.56 3.19 11.41
CA THR A 172 35.56 2.96 12.48
C THR A 172 35.41 3.89 13.68
N GLY A 173 34.42 4.78 13.64
CA GLY A 173 34.09 5.74 14.70
C GLY A 173 32.63 6.17 14.60
N GLN A 174 32.16 6.96 15.57
CA GLN A 174 30.77 7.42 15.56
C GLN A 174 30.49 8.35 14.38
N ILE A 175 29.35 8.12 13.73
CA ILE A 175 28.85 9.01 12.67
C ILE A 175 28.44 10.35 13.29
N ALA A 176 28.79 11.44 12.61
CA ALA A 176 28.55 12.80 13.09
C ALA A 176 27.06 13.14 13.20
N GLU A 177 26.23 12.56 12.31
CA GLU A 177 24.79 12.76 12.29
C GLU A 177 24.08 11.41 12.39
N GLN A 178 23.44 11.16 13.52
CA GLN A 178 22.55 10.02 13.66
C GLN A 178 21.19 10.36 13.05
N PHE A 179 20.51 9.40 12.46
CA PHE A 179 19.22 9.65 11.83
C PHE A 179 18.31 8.44 11.81
N ILE A 180 17.02 8.72 11.70
CA ILE A 180 15.99 7.73 11.38
C ILE A 180 15.21 8.28 10.18
N ILE A 181 14.97 7.43 9.19
CA ILE A 181 14.20 7.72 8.00
C ILE A 181 13.02 6.76 7.96
N ILE A 182 11.83 7.31 7.73
CA ILE A 182 10.60 6.56 7.50
C ILE A 182 10.15 6.77 6.05
N ASP A 183 10.04 5.69 5.28
CA ASP A 183 9.45 5.72 3.94
C ASP A 183 7.92 5.61 4.02
N VAL A 184 7.27 6.75 3.77
CA VAL A 184 5.81 6.89 3.77
C VAL A 184 5.19 6.11 2.61
N LEU A 185 5.90 5.99 1.47
CA LEU A 185 5.40 5.24 0.32
C LEU A 185 5.31 3.75 0.65
N GLY A 186 6.32 3.19 1.30
CA GLY A 186 6.31 1.82 1.83
C GLY A 186 5.11 1.57 2.77
N ILE A 187 4.80 2.51 3.66
CA ILE A 187 3.62 2.41 4.57
C ILE A 187 2.31 2.37 3.76
N ILE A 188 2.16 3.24 2.74
CA ILE A 188 0.98 3.26 1.88
C ILE A 188 0.83 1.91 1.13
N PHE A 189 1.94 1.35 0.63
CA PHE A 189 1.92 0.06 -0.03
C PHE A 189 1.52 -1.08 0.90
N ILE A 190 2.01 -1.07 2.14
CA ILE A 190 1.57 -2.03 3.18
C ILE A 190 0.06 -1.91 3.40
N GLY A 191 -0.47 -0.70 3.56
CA GLY A 191 -1.91 -0.46 3.72
C GLY A 191 -2.74 -1.01 2.54
N ALA A 192 -2.27 -0.80 1.31
CA ALA A 192 -2.92 -1.34 0.11
C ALA A 192 -2.90 -2.88 0.09
N LEU A 193 -1.78 -3.52 0.44
CA LEU A 193 -1.66 -4.97 0.49
C LEU A 193 -2.52 -5.58 1.60
N VAL A 194 -2.51 -4.99 2.79
CA VAL A 194 -3.30 -5.42 3.95
C VAL A 194 -4.79 -5.37 3.62
N THR A 195 -5.28 -4.22 3.14
CA THR A 195 -6.71 -4.08 2.81
C THR A 195 -7.15 -5.16 1.84
N THR A 196 -6.40 -5.42 0.77
CA THR A 196 -6.75 -6.46 -0.23
C THR A 196 -6.67 -7.91 0.26
N GLY A 197 -5.78 -8.23 1.21
CA GLY A 197 -5.61 -9.57 1.75
C GLY A 197 -6.78 -10.05 2.61
N PHE A 198 -7.54 -9.11 3.18
CA PHE A 198 -8.67 -9.39 4.08
C PHE A 198 -10.02 -9.53 3.36
N TRP A 199 -10.18 -9.06 2.12
CA TRP A 199 -11.47 -9.13 1.39
C TRP A 199 -11.84 -10.51 0.83
N LYS A 200 -11.07 -11.56 1.15
CA LYS A 200 -11.32 -12.92 0.66
C LYS A 200 -11.85 -13.88 1.73
N GLN A 201 -12.26 -13.38 2.90
CA GLN A 201 -12.94 -14.16 3.94
C GLN A 201 -14.43 -13.88 3.96
#